data_AF-A0A1F8UUC3-F1
#
_entry.id   AF-A0A1F8UUC3-F1
#
_cell.length_a   1.000
_cell.length_b   1.000
_cell.length_c   1.000
_cell.angle_alpha   90.00
_cell.angle_beta   90.00
_cell.angle_gamma   90.00
#
_symmetry.space_group_name_H-M   'P 1'
#
loop_
_entity.id
_entity.type
_entity.pdbx_description
1 polymer ?
#
loop_
_entity_poly.entity_id
_entity_poly.type
_entity_poly.pdbx_seq_one_letter_code
_entity_poly.pdbx_strand_id
1 'polypeptide(L)'
;MNSEHFKLIYKNVIFKANEYKSQNIENIREFATSDHIRIMVMTVQSFNKDSNVINKDHERTNGYKPLEFIKDTNPIIIIDEPQTTVSTQKANEAIMSLNPLCTLRYSATHKDKHNLMYRLDAIDAYERKLVKQIEVASIMTKDNNNDAYLKLVSVDNKKTPITAKIEIDKKENGKIKRGVVTVKNGDDLFEKSGGREQYSGYIVSEIYAAAGAEYVDFTSKDYIQLGEVRGEVSDDVIKRMQIKKTIEEHLDKEARLTEKGIKVLSLFFIDKVSNYRYYDEDGNPQKGKYAIWFEEEYKKIIAKPKYNNLFKDVDIDTEAEFVHNGYFAQDKKGKLKDTTGNTIADEDVYSLIMKDKERLLSFESKLKFIFSHSALKEGWDNPNVFQICTLNETKSEMKKRQEIGRGLRIAVDQDGKRRYGFEINTLTVMANESYEDFTKALQKEIEEDEGIKFGIIETHTFANIKIKTDAGGEEYLKQERTEGIWEYLREQTYIEDNGKVTDKLKSDLKDGRLKLPEEYKEIELQIIGIIKKIAGSLNIKNADQKQKVKINKRRFLSPEFKELWDRIKYKTTFSIQFDTERLVKECSEEIMKTLRIDKGKMIYTKANIEINKGEVLADEIDRNIFVMENMKD
;
A
#
# COMPACT_ATOMS: atom_id res chain seq x y z
N MET A 1 -4.66 -21.22 14.70
CA MET A 1 -3.99 -19.92 14.96
C MET A 1 -4.91 -18.82 15.51
N ASN A 2 -5.79 -18.14 14.74
CA ASN A 2 -6.49 -16.94 15.26
C ASN A 2 -7.44 -17.20 16.44
N SER A 3 -8.25 -18.28 16.40
CA SER A 3 -9.18 -18.58 17.51
C SER A 3 -8.44 -18.97 18.80
N GLU A 4 -7.40 -19.79 18.70
CA GLU A 4 -6.57 -20.19 19.85
C GLU A 4 -5.82 -19.01 20.46
N HIS A 5 -5.29 -18.12 19.62
CA HIS A 5 -4.60 -16.92 20.07
C HIS A 5 -5.52 -16.02 20.91
N PHE A 6 -6.72 -15.72 20.41
CA PHE A 6 -7.68 -14.91 21.16
C PHE A 6 -8.19 -15.61 22.42
N LYS A 7 -8.40 -16.92 22.37
CA LYS A 7 -8.73 -17.71 23.56
C LYS A 7 -7.64 -17.63 24.62
N LEU A 8 -6.37 -17.62 24.23
CA LEU A 8 -5.25 -17.51 25.17
C LEU A 8 -5.15 -16.12 25.81
N ILE A 9 -5.34 -15.04 25.03
CA ILE A 9 -5.28 -13.66 25.54
C ILE A 9 -6.50 -13.32 26.40
N TYR A 10 -7.69 -13.74 25.96
CA TYR A 10 -8.96 -13.36 26.56
C TYR A 10 -9.59 -14.49 27.38
N LYS A 11 -8.77 -15.34 28.02
CA LYS A 11 -9.23 -16.35 29.00
C LYS A 11 -10.39 -17.24 28.50
N ASN A 12 -10.30 -17.70 27.25
CA ASN A 12 -11.30 -18.54 26.58
C ASN A 12 -12.70 -17.91 26.42
N VAL A 13 -12.81 -16.59 26.35
CA VAL A 13 -14.08 -15.93 25.99
C VAL A 13 -14.64 -16.53 24.70
N ILE A 14 -15.91 -16.95 24.75
CA ILE A 14 -16.59 -17.60 23.64
C ILE A 14 -17.03 -16.54 22.64
N PHE A 15 -16.61 -16.70 21.39
CA PHE A 15 -17.05 -15.87 20.28
C PHE A 15 -17.32 -16.73 19.05
N LYS A 16 -18.20 -16.25 18.17
CA LYS A 16 -18.50 -16.88 16.89
C LYS A 16 -18.59 -15.80 15.80
N ALA A 17 -17.94 -16.05 14.67
CA ALA A 17 -17.95 -15.17 13.52
C ALA A 17 -18.67 -15.85 12.34
N ASN A 18 -19.60 -15.12 11.71
CA ASN A 18 -20.39 -15.61 10.59
C ASN A 18 -20.41 -14.58 9.47
N GLU A 19 -20.21 -15.04 8.24
CA GLU A 19 -20.48 -14.25 7.04
C GLU A 19 -21.99 -14.20 6.80
N TYR A 20 -22.53 -13.00 6.56
CA TYR A 20 -23.93 -12.85 6.18
C TYR A 20 -24.15 -13.38 4.77
N LYS A 21 -25.09 -14.31 4.64
CA LYS A 21 -25.60 -14.81 3.36
C LYS A 21 -27.11 -14.72 3.38
N SER A 22 -27.70 -14.18 2.32
CA SER A 22 -29.16 -14.01 2.19
C SER A 22 -29.93 -15.33 2.33
N GLN A 23 -29.30 -16.47 2.06
CA GLN A 23 -29.86 -17.80 2.21
C GLN A 23 -29.85 -18.33 3.65
N ASN A 24 -29.05 -17.74 4.55
CA ASN A 24 -28.82 -18.23 5.91
C ASN A 24 -29.19 -17.19 6.97
N ILE A 25 -30.50 -16.90 7.04
CA ILE A 25 -31.09 -15.91 7.94
C ILE A 25 -31.06 -16.36 9.41
N GLU A 26 -30.94 -17.66 9.68
CA GLU A 26 -30.86 -18.22 11.04
C GLU A 26 -29.70 -17.64 11.85
N ASN A 27 -28.57 -17.33 11.19
CA ASN A 27 -27.41 -16.69 11.82
C ASN A 27 -27.73 -15.28 12.36
N ILE A 28 -28.70 -14.55 11.79
CA ILE A 28 -29.11 -13.23 12.28
C ILE A 28 -29.83 -13.36 13.62
N ARG A 29 -30.69 -14.36 13.75
CA ARG A 29 -31.37 -14.62 15.02
C ARG A 29 -30.37 -15.00 16.09
N GLU A 30 -29.41 -15.88 15.77
CA GLU A 30 -28.32 -16.24 16.69
C GLU A 30 -27.47 -15.01 17.09
N PHE A 31 -27.20 -14.10 16.15
CA PHE A 31 -26.51 -12.84 16.44
C PHE A 31 -27.25 -11.98 17.46
N ALA A 32 -28.58 -11.90 17.36
CA ALA A 32 -29.40 -11.07 18.23
C ALA A 32 -29.70 -11.67 19.61
N THR A 33 -29.76 -13.00 19.73
CA THR A 33 -30.21 -13.65 20.98
C THR A 33 -29.09 -14.29 21.80
N SER A 34 -27.88 -14.40 21.26
CA SER A 34 -26.74 -15.02 21.94
C SER A 34 -26.25 -14.19 23.12
N ASP A 35 -25.92 -14.85 24.22
CA ASP A 35 -25.23 -14.29 25.39
C ASP A 35 -23.70 -14.20 25.21
N HIS A 36 -23.16 -14.84 24.18
CA HIS A 36 -21.75 -14.80 23.78
C HIS A 36 -21.49 -13.79 22.67
N ILE A 37 -20.22 -13.40 22.49
CA ILE A 37 -19.81 -12.48 21.44
C ILE A 37 -20.17 -13.07 20.06
N ARG A 38 -20.89 -12.28 19.26
CA ARG A 38 -21.25 -12.62 17.88
C ARG A 38 -20.70 -11.55 16.95
N ILE A 39 -20.02 -12.00 15.90
CA ILE A 39 -19.40 -11.15 14.90
C ILE A 39 -20.06 -11.47 13.57
N MET A 40 -20.70 -10.48 12.96
CA MET A 40 -21.30 -10.62 11.64
C MET A 40 -20.49 -9.84 10.61
N VAL A 41 -20.02 -10.55 9.58
CA VAL A 41 -19.28 -9.93 8.47
C VAL A 41 -20.24 -9.77 7.29
N MET A 42 -20.44 -8.54 6.83
CA MET A 42 -21.34 -8.22 5.73
C MET A 42 -20.81 -7.06 4.88
N THR A 43 -21.25 -7.02 3.63
CA THR A 43 -20.98 -5.90 2.71
C THR A 43 -22.15 -4.91 2.72
N VAL A 44 -21.89 -3.61 2.52
CA VAL A 44 -22.96 -2.59 2.50
C VAL A 44 -24.00 -2.88 1.40
N GLN A 45 -23.59 -3.46 0.27
CA GLN A 45 -24.48 -3.85 -0.81
C GLN A 45 -25.51 -4.93 -0.40
N SER A 46 -25.26 -5.62 0.71
CA SER A 46 -26.14 -6.68 1.23
C SER A 46 -27.40 -6.13 1.89
N PHE A 47 -27.41 -4.86 2.29
CA PHE A 47 -28.50 -4.25 3.07
C PHE A 47 -28.87 -2.81 2.65
N ASN A 48 -28.22 -2.23 1.65
CA ASN A 48 -28.45 -0.84 1.23
C ASN A 48 -29.64 -0.61 0.28
N LYS A 49 -30.34 -1.67 -0.16
CA LYS A 49 -31.54 -1.57 -1.02
C LYS A 49 -32.73 -2.20 -0.33
N ASP A 50 -33.90 -1.59 -0.49
CA ASP A 50 -35.16 -2.15 0.04
C ASP A 50 -35.49 -3.53 -0.55
N SER A 51 -34.96 -3.84 -1.73
CA SER A 51 -35.13 -5.15 -2.37
C SER A 51 -34.28 -6.26 -1.74
N ASN A 52 -33.28 -5.94 -0.91
CA ASN A 52 -32.45 -6.92 -0.21
C ASN A 52 -33.30 -7.77 0.75
N VAL A 53 -32.98 -9.07 0.83
CA VAL A 53 -33.70 -10.03 1.68
C VAL A 53 -33.74 -9.60 3.15
N ILE A 54 -32.67 -8.96 3.64
CA ILE A 54 -32.56 -8.48 5.03
C ILE A 54 -33.57 -7.36 5.36
N ASN A 55 -34.06 -6.65 4.35
CA ASN A 55 -34.99 -5.53 4.48
C ASN A 55 -36.46 -5.93 4.23
N LYS A 56 -36.72 -7.22 3.98
CA LYS A 56 -38.05 -7.77 3.69
C LYS A 56 -38.54 -8.65 4.82
N ASP A 57 -39.85 -8.73 4.98
CA ASP A 57 -40.50 -9.64 5.90
C ASP A 57 -40.19 -11.08 5.51
N HIS A 58 -39.88 -11.93 6.49
CA HIS A 58 -39.47 -13.30 6.24
C HIS A 58 -40.13 -14.26 7.23
N GLU A 59 -40.66 -15.39 6.74
CA GLU A 59 -41.40 -16.35 7.58
C GLU A 59 -40.52 -16.92 8.71
N ARG A 60 -39.24 -17.19 8.41
CA ARG A 60 -38.25 -17.70 9.39
C ARG A 60 -37.88 -16.72 10.50
N THR A 61 -38.26 -15.45 10.37
CA THR A 61 -38.11 -14.41 11.40
C THR A 61 -39.47 -13.98 11.96
N ASN A 62 -40.45 -14.89 11.94
CA ASN A 62 -41.82 -14.67 12.41
C ASN A 62 -42.50 -13.46 11.75
N GLY A 63 -42.20 -13.21 10.47
CA GLY A 63 -42.80 -12.10 9.71
C GLY A 63 -42.13 -10.73 9.92
N TYR A 64 -41.07 -10.64 10.73
CA TYR A 64 -40.29 -9.42 10.88
C TYR A 64 -39.13 -9.35 9.89
N LYS A 65 -38.68 -8.14 9.56
CA LYS A 65 -37.49 -7.93 8.76
C LYS A 65 -36.24 -8.38 9.53
N PRO A 66 -35.35 -9.19 8.93
CA PRO A 66 -34.11 -9.59 9.60
C PRO A 66 -33.25 -8.40 10.07
N LEU A 67 -33.29 -7.25 9.40
CA LEU A 67 -32.58 -6.03 9.81
C LEU A 67 -32.99 -5.55 11.21
N GLU A 68 -34.27 -5.66 11.59
CA GLU A 68 -34.76 -5.17 12.90
C GLU A 68 -34.09 -5.94 14.05
N PHE A 69 -33.85 -7.25 13.88
CA PHE A 69 -33.12 -8.04 14.89
C PHE A 69 -31.70 -7.52 15.12
N ILE A 70 -31.01 -7.08 14.06
CA ILE A 70 -29.67 -6.50 14.20
C ILE A 70 -29.77 -5.14 14.88
N LYS A 71 -30.72 -4.32 14.45
CA LYS A 71 -30.96 -2.96 14.97
C LYS A 71 -31.26 -2.95 16.47
N ASP A 72 -32.09 -3.89 16.93
CA ASP A 72 -32.48 -4.00 18.35
C ASP A 72 -31.31 -4.38 19.27
N THR A 73 -30.19 -4.87 18.72
CA THR A 73 -28.98 -5.16 19.52
C THR A 73 -28.13 -3.93 19.84
N ASN A 74 -28.38 -2.78 19.20
CA ASN A 74 -27.50 -1.61 19.22
C ASN A 74 -26.03 -1.99 18.91
N PRO A 75 -25.74 -2.48 17.70
CA PRO A 75 -24.47 -3.14 17.40
C PRO A 75 -23.27 -2.17 17.44
N ILE A 76 -22.08 -2.69 17.74
CA ILE A 76 -20.82 -2.00 17.46
C ILE A 76 -20.45 -2.27 16.00
N ILE A 77 -20.37 -1.22 15.20
CA ILE A 77 -20.04 -1.34 13.77
C ILE A 77 -18.56 -1.07 13.57
N ILE A 78 -17.87 -2.01 12.93
CA ILE A 78 -16.50 -1.85 12.46
C ILE A 78 -16.54 -1.71 10.95
N ILE A 79 -16.01 -0.59 10.44
CA ILE A 79 -15.95 -0.28 9.02
C ILE A 79 -14.50 -0.37 8.58
N ASP A 80 -14.22 -1.33 7.70
CA ASP A 80 -12.97 -1.43 6.98
C ASP A 80 -13.03 -0.56 5.72
N GLU A 81 -11.94 0.16 5.44
CA GLU A 81 -11.78 1.06 4.29
C GLU A 81 -13.02 1.97 4.03
N PRO A 82 -13.39 2.85 4.99
CA PRO A 82 -14.58 3.70 4.94
C PRO A 82 -14.69 4.57 3.68
N GLN A 83 -13.56 4.97 3.09
CA GLN A 83 -13.50 5.74 1.84
C GLN A 83 -14.07 4.99 0.64
N THR A 84 -14.11 3.66 0.71
CA THR A 84 -14.74 2.77 -0.28
C THR A 84 -16.13 2.37 0.20
N THR A 85 -16.20 1.82 1.42
CA THR A 85 -17.40 1.20 2.00
C THR A 85 -18.54 2.19 2.24
N VAL A 86 -18.22 3.43 2.63
CA VAL A 86 -19.19 4.49 2.96
C VAL A 86 -19.00 5.69 2.04
N SER A 87 -18.60 5.44 0.81
CA SER A 87 -18.33 6.47 -0.20
C SER A 87 -19.55 7.28 -0.64
N THR A 88 -20.78 6.82 -0.32
CA THR A 88 -22.03 7.46 -0.74
C THR A 88 -22.93 7.77 0.45
N GLN A 89 -23.74 8.81 0.32
CA GLN A 89 -24.74 9.16 1.34
C GLN A 89 -25.67 7.99 1.67
N LYS A 90 -26.14 7.25 0.65
CA LYS A 90 -26.98 6.05 0.86
C LYS A 90 -26.30 4.95 1.66
N ALA A 91 -25.00 4.73 1.45
CA ALA A 91 -24.23 3.77 2.23
C ALA A 91 -24.13 4.21 3.70
N ASN A 92 -23.94 5.51 3.94
CA ASN A 92 -23.90 6.06 5.29
C ASN A 92 -25.26 5.95 6.00
N GLU A 93 -26.35 6.32 5.30
CA GLU A 93 -27.73 6.16 5.79
C GLU A 93 -28.06 4.70 6.10
N ALA A 94 -27.62 3.76 5.27
CA ALA A 94 -27.79 2.32 5.51
C ALA A 94 -27.02 1.83 6.74
N ILE A 95 -25.84 2.37 7.04
CA ILE A 95 -25.10 2.04 8.26
C ILE A 95 -25.80 2.64 9.49
N MET A 96 -26.30 3.86 9.39
CA MET A 96 -27.02 4.51 10.48
C MET A 96 -28.38 3.86 10.76
N SER A 97 -29.01 3.24 9.76
CA SER A 97 -30.28 2.52 9.94
C SER A 97 -30.14 1.26 10.82
N LEU A 98 -28.92 0.75 11.01
CA LEU A 98 -28.60 -0.33 11.95
C LEU A 98 -28.62 0.13 13.42
N ASN A 99 -28.86 1.41 13.70
CA ASN A 99 -28.87 1.99 15.04
C ASN A 99 -27.65 1.60 15.90
N PRO A 100 -26.42 1.86 15.42
CA PRO A 100 -25.22 1.43 16.11
C PRO A 100 -25.00 2.13 17.45
N LEU A 101 -24.49 1.40 18.44
CA LEU A 101 -24.00 1.99 19.70
C LEU A 101 -22.80 2.91 19.44
N CYS A 102 -21.85 2.44 18.62
CA CYS A 102 -20.74 3.24 18.12
C CYS A 102 -20.22 2.67 16.79
N THR A 103 -19.47 3.50 16.06
CA THR A 103 -18.86 3.12 14.78
C THR A 103 -17.35 3.36 14.84
N LEU A 104 -16.58 2.29 14.62
CA LEU A 104 -15.13 2.33 14.53
C LEU A 104 -14.72 2.22 13.07
N ARG A 105 -13.94 3.18 12.58
CA ARG A 105 -13.47 3.23 11.19
C ARG A 105 -11.98 2.96 11.13
N TYR A 106 -11.57 2.00 10.30
CA TYR A 106 -10.17 1.67 10.06
C TYR A 106 -9.84 2.00 8.60
N SER A 107 -8.87 2.87 8.37
CA SER A 107 -8.42 3.26 7.03
C SER A 107 -6.96 3.68 7.06
N ALA A 108 -6.27 3.47 5.93
CA ALA A 108 -5.02 4.15 5.65
C ALA A 108 -5.24 5.56 5.05
N THR A 109 -6.41 5.84 4.47
CA THR A 109 -6.71 7.07 3.71
C THR A 109 -8.06 7.68 4.12
N HIS A 110 -8.10 8.22 5.34
CA HIS A 110 -9.28 8.93 5.84
C HIS A 110 -9.50 10.24 5.09
N LYS A 111 -10.50 10.29 4.21
CA LYS A 111 -11.01 11.55 3.64
C LYS A 111 -11.61 12.45 4.72
N ASP A 112 -12.47 11.86 5.56
CA ASP A 112 -13.12 12.53 6.68
C ASP A 112 -12.64 11.93 8.00
N LYS A 113 -11.97 12.76 8.81
CA LYS A 113 -11.46 12.37 10.13
C LYS A 113 -12.51 12.72 11.18
N HIS A 114 -13.09 11.71 11.82
CA HIS A 114 -13.99 11.88 12.96
C HIS A 114 -13.31 11.34 14.22
N ASN A 115 -13.15 12.17 15.25
CA ASN A 115 -12.61 11.79 16.56
C ASN A 115 -11.38 10.87 16.45
N LEU A 116 -10.31 11.35 15.82
CA LEU A 116 -9.10 10.56 15.57
C LEU A 116 -8.50 10.03 16.89
N MET A 117 -8.62 8.72 17.11
CA MET A 117 -8.12 8.06 18.32
C MET A 117 -6.66 7.60 18.20
N TYR A 118 -6.26 7.15 17.02
CA TYR A 118 -4.93 6.60 16.77
C TYR A 118 -4.52 6.83 15.31
N ARG A 119 -3.23 7.07 15.08
CA ARG A 119 -2.64 7.17 13.75
C ARG A 119 -1.28 6.47 13.73
N LEU A 120 -1.09 5.60 12.75
CA LEU A 120 0.20 5.04 12.37
C LEU A 120 0.35 5.27 10.87
N ASP A 121 1.15 6.26 10.49
CA ASP A 121 1.29 6.64 9.09
C ASP A 121 2.36 5.84 8.34
N ALA A 122 2.47 6.05 7.03
CA ALA A 122 3.41 5.36 6.17
C ALA A 122 4.89 5.61 6.55
N ILE A 123 5.19 6.80 7.09
CA ILE A 123 6.56 7.17 7.50
C ILE A 123 6.90 6.47 8.81
N ASP A 124 6.00 6.51 9.80
CA ASP A 124 6.12 5.77 11.05
C ASP A 124 6.32 4.27 10.80
N ALA A 125 5.50 3.69 9.91
CA ALA A 125 5.58 2.28 9.57
C ALA A 125 6.94 1.93 8.95
N TYR A 126 7.49 2.81 8.10
CA TYR A 126 8.81 2.64 7.51
C TYR A 126 9.93 2.77 8.55
N GLU A 127 9.94 3.85 9.36
CA GLU A 127 10.99 4.11 10.35
C GLU A 127 11.05 3.02 11.43
N ARG A 128 9.88 2.53 11.86
CA ARG A 128 9.76 1.42 12.83
C ARG A 128 10.00 0.04 12.19
N LYS A 129 10.33 -0.02 10.89
CA LYS A 129 10.57 -1.25 10.12
C LYS A 129 9.39 -2.23 10.21
N LEU A 130 8.17 -1.69 10.22
CA LEU A 130 6.91 -2.45 10.24
C LEU A 130 6.46 -2.86 8.84
N VAL A 131 7.12 -2.33 7.81
CA VAL A 131 6.92 -2.64 6.39
C VAL A 131 8.24 -2.92 5.69
N LYS A 132 8.18 -3.51 4.48
CA LYS A 132 9.36 -3.67 3.62
C LYS A 132 9.88 -2.32 3.14
N GLN A 133 11.20 -2.22 2.95
CA GLN A 133 11.79 -1.11 2.21
C GLN A 133 11.45 -1.22 0.73
N ILE A 134 11.17 -0.10 0.06
CA ILE A 134 10.95 -0.05 -1.39
C ILE A 134 12.29 0.22 -2.10
N GLU A 135 12.57 -0.62 -3.10
CA GLU A 135 13.64 -0.44 -4.08
C GLU A 135 13.00 -0.40 -5.47
N VAL A 136 13.41 0.54 -6.33
CA VAL A 136 12.86 0.70 -7.67
C VAL A 136 13.92 0.34 -8.69
N ALA A 137 13.56 -0.55 -9.60
CA ALA A 137 14.35 -0.93 -10.75
C ALA A 137 13.64 -0.43 -12.01
N SER A 138 14.20 0.60 -12.63
CA SER A 138 13.66 1.20 -13.86
C SER A 138 14.40 0.61 -15.06
N ILE A 139 13.66 0.02 -16.01
CA ILE A 139 14.22 -0.44 -17.28
C ILE A 139 13.92 0.64 -18.31
N MET A 140 14.80 1.63 -18.34
CA MET A 140 14.81 2.68 -19.35
C MET A 140 15.94 2.41 -20.32
N THR A 141 15.72 2.68 -21.59
CA THR A 141 16.80 2.84 -22.56
C THR A 141 17.58 4.10 -22.20
N LYS A 142 18.58 3.96 -21.32
CA LYS A 142 19.67 4.94 -21.24
C LYS A 142 20.32 4.94 -22.62
N ASP A 143 20.23 6.06 -23.33
CA ASP A 143 20.95 6.33 -24.58
C ASP A 143 20.34 5.84 -25.91
N ASN A 144 19.00 5.87 -26.07
CA ASN A 144 18.40 5.88 -27.41
C ASN A 144 18.42 7.28 -28.08
N ASN A 145 19.16 8.25 -27.53
CA ASN A 145 19.34 9.56 -28.16
C ASN A 145 20.24 9.52 -29.41
N ASN A 146 20.82 8.38 -29.75
CA ASN A 146 21.65 8.25 -30.96
C ASN A 146 20.85 7.85 -32.21
N ASP A 147 19.66 7.23 -32.05
CA ASP A 147 18.82 6.81 -33.18
C ASP A 147 17.63 7.77 -33.35
N ALA A 148 17.30 8.09 -34.61
CA ALA A 148 16.19 8.97 -34.93
C ALA A 148 14.84 8.29 -34.68
N TYR A 149 14.04 8.82 -33.74
CA TYR A 149 12.65 8.42 -33.58
C TYR A 149 11.81 8.89 -34.77
N LEU A 150 11.12 7.97 -35.44
CA LEU A 150 10.25 8.26 -36.58
C LEU A 150 8.98 7.40 -36.48
N LYS A 151 7.82 8.03 -36.62
CA LYS A 151 6.55 7.32 -36.82
C LYS A 151 5.72 7.99 -37.90
N LEU A 152 5.40 7.27 -38.99
CA LEU A 152 4.52 7.80 -40.03
C LEU A 152 3.06 7.73 -39.58
N VAL A 153 2.46 8.88 -39.28
CA VAL A 153 1.11 9.00 -38.71
C VAL A 153 0.04 8.98 -39.79
N SER A 154 0.27 9.69 -40.89
CA SER A 154 -0.67 9.77 -42.00
C SER A 154 0.01 10.32 -43.25
N VAL A 155 -0.51 9.95 -44.41
CA VAL A 155 -0.22 10.59 -45.70
C VAL A 155 -1.50 11.26 -46.23
N ASP A 156 -1.36 12.39 -46.91
CA ASP A 156 -2.46 13.15 -47.49
C ASP A 156 -2.14 13.52 -48.94
N ASN A 157 -2.97 13.02 -49.86
CA ASN A 157 -2.92 13.29 -51.30
C ASN A 157 -4.10 14.14 -51.80
N LYS A 158 -4.94 14.69 -50.89
CA LYS A 158 -6.12 15.49 -51.27
C LYS A 158 -5.77 16.86 -51.81
N LYS A 159 -4.57 17.37 -51.53
CA LYS A 159 -4.05 18.66 -51.98
C LYS A 159 -2.64 18.48 -52.52
N THR A 160 -2.26 19.31 -53.50
CA THR A 160 -0.90 19.43 -54.00
C THR A 160 -0.14 20.51 -53.21
N PRO A 161 1.12 20.25 -52.77
CA PRO A 161 1.86 19.00 -52.87
C PRO A 161 1.35 17.92 -51.90
N ILE A 162 1.61 16.64 -52.21
CA ILE A 162 1.36 15.51 -51.30
C ILE A 162 2.15 15.75 -50.01
N THR A 163 1.52 15.50 -48.87
CA THR A 163 2.14 15.70 -47.55
C THR A 163 2.05 14.46 -46.69
N ALA A 164 2.95 14.34 -45.72
CA ALA A 164 2.93 13.32 -44.69
C ALA A 164 3.05 13.97 -43.31
N LYS A 165 2.48 13.33 -42.30
CA LYS A 165 2.67 13.67 -40.90
C LYS A 165 3.57 12.62 -40.27
N ILE A 166 4.73 13.05 -39.80
CA ILE A 166 5.71 12.19 -39.13
C ILE A 166 5.85 12.67 -37.70
N GLU A 167 5.71 11.78 -36.73
CA GLU A 167 6.04 12.07 -35.34
C GLU A 167 7.55 11.89 -35.13
N ILE A 168 8.19 12.91 -34.57
CA ILE A 168 9.63 12.98 -34.30
C ILE A 168 9.89 13.58 -32.91
N ASP A 169 11.10 13.40 -32.40
CA ASP A 169 11.58 14.10 -31.22
C ASP A 169 12.10 15.49 -31.60
N LYS A 170 11.34 16.54 -31.29
CA LYS A 170 11.75 17.93 -31.52
C LYS A 170 12.39 18.57 -30.30
N LYS A 171 13.31 19.50 -30.52
CA LYS A 171 13.93 20.33 -29.48
C LYS A 171 13.14 21.62 -29.33
N GLU A 172 12.47 21.79 -28.19
CA GLU A 172 11.73 23.00 -27.83
C GLU A 172 12.23 23.51 -26.47
N ASN A 173 12.68 24.78 -26.39
CA ASN A 173 13.16 25.42 -25.15
C ASN A 173 14.24 24.60 -24.40
N GLY A 174 15.16 23.97 -25.15
CA GLY A 174 16.22 23.14 -24.59
C GLY A 174 15.80 21.76 -24.09
N LYS A 175 14.50 21.42 -24.14
CA LYS A 175 13.96 20.09 -23.82
C LYS A 175 13.59 19.35 -25.10
N ILE A 176 13.73 18.03 -25.03
CA ILE A 176 13.32 17.10 -26.10
C ILE A 176 11.86 16.74 -25.85
N LYS A 177 11.00 16.85 -26.87
CA LYS A 177 9.59 16.48 -26.80
C LYS A 177 9.14 15.82 -28.10
N ARG A 178 8.35 14.74 -28.02
CA ARG A 178 7.68 14.18 -29.20
C ARG A 178 6.67 15.16 -29.79
N GLY A 179 6.69 15.32 -31.10
CA GLY A 179 5.78 16.17 -31.83
C GLY A 179 5.58 15.71 -33.26
N VAL A 180 4.38 15.93 -33.77
CA VAL A 180 4.05 15.64 -35.17
C VAL A 180 4.46 16.83 -36.03
N VAL A 181 5.28 16.56 -37.05
CA VAL A 181 5.65 17.53 -38.08
C VAL A 181 5.02 17.14 -39.41
N THR A 182 4.53 18.14 -40.14
CA THR A 182 4.08 17.96 -41.52
C THR A 182 5.27 18.16 -42.44
N VAL A 183 5.50 17.18 -43.31
CA VAL A 183 6.57 17.17 -44.31
C VAL A 183 5.99 17.04 -45.72
N LYS A 184 6.72 17.58 -46.69
CA LYS A 184 6.50 17.43 -48.12
C LYS A 184 7.81 16.99 -48.78
N ASN A 185 7.76 16.65 -50.07
CA ASN A 185 8.96 16.36 -50.84
C ASN A 185 10.01 17.49 -50.69
N GLY A 186 11.25 17.12 -50.37
CA GLY A 186 12.38 18.02 -50.16
C GLY A 186 12.52 18.59 -48.74
N ASP A 187 11.60 18.34 -47.82
CA ASP A 187 11.74 18.80 -46.44
C ASP A 187 12.80 17.97 -45.68
N ASP A 188 13.63 18.64 -44.88
CA ASP A 188 14.66 18.04 -44.02
C ASP A 188 14.15 17.89 -42.57
N LEU A 189 14.16 16.66 -42.05
CA LEU A 189 13.77 16.37 -40.68
C LEU A 189 14.75 16.94 -39.63
N PHE A 190 16.01 17.18 -39.99
CA PHE A 190 16.97 17.88 -39.12
C PHE A 190 16.46 19.28 -38.77
N GLU A 191 16.03 20.04 -39.76
CA GLU A 191 15.48 21.38 -39.55
C GLU A 191 14.15 21.33 -38.79
N LYS A 192 13.25 20.41 -39.17
CA LYS A 192 11.94 20.24 -38.52
C LYS A 192 12.03 19.78 -37.06
N SER A 193 13.13 19.11 -36.68
CA SER A 193 13.39 18.67 -35.30
C SER A 193 13.97 19.78 -34.40
N GLY A 194 14.30 20.96 -34.94
CA GLY A 194 15.00 22.00 -34.18
C GLY A 194 16.51 21.75 -34.05
N GLY A 195 17.12 21.14 -35.06
CA GLY A 195 18.58 20.97 -35.18
C GLY A 195 19.14 19.79 -34.39
N ARG A 196 18.47 18.64 -34.40
CA ARG A 196 19.00 17.42 -33.77
C ARG A 196 19.78 16.58 -34.78
N GLU A 197 21.06 16.38 -34.50
CA GLU A 197 22.01 15.62 -35.34
C GLU A 197 21.53 14.23 -35.76
N GLN A 198 20.77 13.53 -34.92
CA GLN A 198 20.22 12.21 -35.25
C GLN A 198 19.30 12.20 -36.49
N TYR A 199 18.66 13.33 -36.83
CA TYR A 199 17.84 13.47 -38.04
C TYR A 199 18.64 13.90 -39.27
N SER A 200 19.97 14.05 -39.17
CA SER A 200 20.81 14.38 -40.31
C SER A 200 20.73 13.30 -41.40
N GLY A 201 20.50 13.74 -42.64
CA GLY A 201 20.31 12.86 -43.80
C GLY A 201 18.90 12.32 -44.01
N TYR A 202 17.93 12.68 -43.16
CA TYR A 202 16.51 12.36 -43.35
C TYR A 202 15.80 13.45 -44.16
N ILE A 203 16.16 13.55 -45.44
CA ILE A 203 15.53 14.46 -46.42
C ILE A 203 14.47 13.66 -47.18
N VAL A 204 13.23 14.15 -47.20
CA VAL A 204 12.11 13.44 -47.84
C VAL A 204 12.29 13.40 -49.36
N SER A 205 12.46 12.21 -49.93
CA SER A 205 12.60 11.99 -51.39
C SER A 205 11.24 11.76 -52.06
N GLU A 206 10.38 10.94 -51.45
CA GLU A 206 9.08 10.57 -52.00
C GLU A 206 8.05 10.36 -50.89
N ILE A 207 6.79 10.69 -51.17
CA ILE A 207 5.65 10.35 -50.32
C ILE A 207 4.65 9.58 -51.18
N TYR A 208 4.48 8.30 -50.89
CA TYR A 208 3.55 7.42 -51.60
C TYR A 208 2.28 7.23 -50.77
N ALA A 209 1.13 7.51 -51.39
CA ALA A 209 -0.16 7.60 -50.71
C ALA A 209 -1.26 6.69 -51.32
N ALA A 210 -0.86 5.59 -51.96
CA ALA A 210 -1.81 4.59 -52.43
C ALA A 210 -2.28 3.72 -51.25
N ALA A 211 -3.58 3.44 -51.20
CA ALA A 211 -4.19 2.69 -50.11
C ALA A 211 -3.56 1.30 -49.94
N GLY A 212 -3.04 1.00 -48.75
CA GLY A 212 -2.40 -0.27 -48.40
C GLY A 212 -0.91 -0.38 -48.80
N ALA A 213 -0.32 0.69 -49.33
CA ALA A 213 1.09 0.75 -49.70
C ALA A 213 1.74 2.07 -49.28
N GLU A 214 1.19 2.78 -48.30
CA GLU A 214 1.63 4.11 -47.91
C GLU A 214 3.03 4.12 -47.26
N TYR A 215 3.93 4.95 -47.80
CA TYR A 215 5.29 5.12 -47.24
C TYR A 215 5.84 6.54 -47.47
N VAL A 216 6.87 6.89 -46.70
CA VAL A 216 7.74 8.05 -46.95
C VAL A 216 9.16 7.56 -47.15
N ASP A 217 9.77 7.91 -48.27
CA ASP A 217 11.15 7.58 -48.58
C ASP A 217 12.09 8.76 -48.28
N PHE A 218 13.36 8.44 -48.01
CA PHE A 218 14.38 9.40 -47.67
C PHE A 218 15.59 9.28 -48.60
N THR A 219 16.28 10.40 -48.85
CA THR A 219 17.38 10.43 -49.83
C THR A 219 18.62 9.63 -49.41
N SER A 220 18.81 9.39 -48.10
CA SER A 220 20.02 8.76 -47.56
C SER A 220 19.73 7.74 -46.44
N LYS A 221 18.46 7.36 -46.27
CA LYS A 221 17.97 6.47 -45.21
C LYS A 221 16.83 5.61 -45.76
N ASP A 222 16.55 4.48 -45.09
CA ASP A 222 15.47 3.59 -45.50
C ASP A 222 14.09 4.26 -45.36
N TYR A 223 13.19 4.00 -46.31
CA TYR A 223 11.79 4.45 -46.27
C TYR A 223 11.06 3.97 -45.00
N ILE A 224 10.03 4.69 -44.54
CA ILE A 224 9.16 4.32 -43.41
C ILE A 224 7.72 4.09 -43.87
N GLN A 225 7.10 2.98 -43.46
CA GLN A 225 5.72 2.63 -43.79
C GLN A 225 4.70 3.28 -42.85
N LEU A 226 3.45 3.40 -43.31
CA LEU A 226 2.37 3.96 -42.49
C LEU A 226 2.16 3.12 -41.23
N GLY A 227 2.26 3.78 -40.06
CA GLY A 227 2.16 3.13 -38.76
C GLY A 227 3.45 2.48 -38.25
N GLU A 228 4.50 2.38 -39.06
CA GLU A 228 5.82 1.89 -38.63
C GLU A 228 6.45 2.89 -37.65
N VAL A 229 7.17 2.36 -36.65
CA VAL A 229 7.91 3.14 -35.66
C VAL A 229 9.38 2.72 -35.69
N ARG A 230 10.29 3.69 -35.82
CA ARG A 230 11.75 3.49 -35.77
C ARG A 230 12.37 4.34 -34.66
N GLY A 231 13.53 3.91 -34.16
CA GLY A 231 14.25 4.59 -33.07
C GLY A 231 13.64 4.41 -31.67
N GLU A 232 12.51 3.71 -31.57
CA GLU A 232 11.91 3.29 -30.30
C GLU A 232 12.22 1.80 -30.07
N VAL A 233 12.73 1.45 -28.88
CA VAL A 233 12.76 0.04 -28.47
C VAL A 233 11.32 -0.41 -28.31
N SER A 234 10.93 -1.43 -29.06
CA SER A 234 9.58 -1.99 -29.00
C SER A 234 9.18 -2.26 -27.55
N ASP A 235 7.96 -1.88 -27.19
CA ASP A 235 7.34 -2.17 -25.89
C ASP A 235 7.49 -3.65 -25.51
N ASP A 236 7.40 -4.56 -26.48
CA ASP A 236 7.60 -6.00 -26.27
C ASP A 236 9.03 -6.34 -25.80
N VAL A 237 10.05 -5.62 -26.29
CA VAL A 237 11.44 -5.79 -25.84
C VAL A 237 11.62 -5.28 -24.42
N ILE A 238 11.02 -4.13 -24.09
CA ILE A 238 11.05 -3.56 -22.72
C ILE A 238 10.39 -4.55 -21.76
N LYS A 239 9.17 -5.01 -22.07
CA LYS A 239 8.41 -5.96 -21.25
C LYS A 239 9.13 -7.29 -21.09
N ARG A 240 9.71 -7.85 -22.16
CA ARG A 240 10.54 -9.06 -22.08
C ARG A 240 11.76 -8.85 -21.17
N MET A 241 12.40 -7.68 -21.24
CA MET A 241 13.53 -7.34 -20.37
C MET A 241 13.10 -7.19 -18.91
N GLN A 242 11.90 -6.65 -18.64
CA GLN A 242 11.31 -6.60 -17.30
C GLN A 242 11.05 -7.97 -16.72
N ILE A 243 10.45 -8.87 -17.50
CA ILE A 243 10.26 -10.28 -17.11
C ILE A 243 11.60 -10.91 -16.74
N LYS A 244 12.59 -10.77 -17.63
CA LYS A 244 13.95 -11.29 -17.42
C LYS A 244 14.57 -10.77 -16.12
N LYS A 245 14.54 -9.44 -15.90
CA LYS A 245 15.13 -8.83 -14.70
C LYS A 245 14.39 -9.18 -13.42
N THR A 246 13.08 -9.34 -13.50
CA THR A 246 12.26 -9.84 -12.37
C THR A 246 12.67 -11.25 -11.96
N ILE A 247 12.88 -12.14 -12.93
CA ILE A 247 13.36 -13.50 -12.67
C ILE A 247 14.76 -13.46 -12.03
N GLU A 248 15.69 -12.65 -12.57
CA GLU A 248 17.04 -12.53 -12.00
C GLU A 248 17.02 -12.05 -10.54
N GLU A 249 16.24 -10.99 -10.23
CA GLU A 249 16.12 -10.48 -8.86
C GLU A 249 15.36 -11.44 -7.93
N HIS A 250 14.40 -12.20 -8.46
CA HIS A 250 13.75 -13.28 -7.71
C HIS A 250 14.77 -14.32 -7.25
N LEU A 251 15.52 -14.88 -8.19
CA LEU A 251 16.49 -15.95 -7.90
C LEU A 251 17.64 -15.45 -7.03
N ASP A 252 18.08 -14.19 -7.20
CA ASP A 252 19.10 -13.59 -6.34
C ASP A 252 18.62 -13.42 -4.89
N LYS A 253 17.33 -13.13 -4.67
CA LYS A 253 16.74 -13.12 -3.31
C LYS A 253 16.50 -14.53 -2.79
N GLU A 254 16.01 -15.44 -3.63
CA GLU A 254 15.76 -16.84 -3.26
C GLU A 254 17.06 -17.49 -2.77
N ALA A 255 18.15 -17.32 -3.51
CA ALA A 255 19.48 -17.80 -3.12
C ALA A 255 19.92 -17.36 -1.71
N ARG A 256 19.46 -16.19 -1.25
CA ARG A 256 19.81 -15.62 0.06
C ARG A 256 18.82 -15.95 1.16
N LEU A 257 17.54 -16.16 0.81
CA LEU A 257 16.44 -16.24 1.76
C LEU A 257 15.99 -17.68 2.03
N THR A 258 16.26 -18.61 1.12
CA THR A 258 15.99 -20.04 1.33
C THR A 258 16.71 -20.58 2.56
N GLU A 259 17.98 -20.20 2.78
CA GLU A 259 18.75 -20.56 3.99
C GLU A 259 18.11 -20.04 5.30
N LYS A 260 17.28 -19.00 5.21
CA LYS A 260 16.55 -18.42 6.35
C LYS A 260 15.14 -19.00 6.51
N GLY A 261 14.78 -20.01 5.73
CA GLY A 261 13.45 -20.60 5.72
C GLY A 261 12.38 -19.68 5.13
N ILE A 262 12.74 -18.71 4.29
CA ILE A 262 11.79 -17.75 3.71
C ILE A 262 11.65 -18.06 2.23
N LYS A 263 10.42 -18.43 1.82
CA LYS A 263 10.07 -18.58 0.41
C LYS A 263 9.89 -17.21 -0.24
N VAL A 264 10.39 -17.05 -1.46
CA VAL A 264 10.29 -15.81 -2.23
C VAL A 264 9.16 -15.95 -3.24
N LEU A 265 8.33 -14.91 -3.36
CA LEU A 265 7.28 -14.81 -4.37
C LEU A 265 7.44 -13.52 -5.18
N SER A 266 7.08 -13.58 -6.46
CA SER A 266 7.01 -12.41 -7.34
C SER A 266 5.63 -12.28 -7.98
N LEU A 267 5.19 -11.03 -8.13
CA LEU A 267 3.91 -10.69 -8.73
C LEU A 267 4.12 -9.90 -10.02
N PHE A 268 3.45 -10.32 -11.08
CA PHE A 268 3.36 -9.64 -12.37
C PHE A 268 1.96 -9.08 -12.57
N PHE A 269 1.87 -7.78 -12.82
CA PHE A 269 0.65 -7.14 -13.30
C PHE A 269 0.71 -7.03 -14.81
N ILE A 270 -0.22 -7.67 -15.51
CA ILE A 270 -0.29 -7.72 -16.97
C ILE A 270 -1.37 -6.78 -17.51
N ASP A 271 -1.17 -6.33 -18.74
CA ASP A 271 -2.07 -5.45 -19.47
C ASP A 271 -3.31 -6.17 -20.05
N LYS A 272 -3.18 -7.44 -20.48
CA LYS A 272 -4.27 -8.27 -21.02
C LYS A 272 -4.08 -9.73 -20.63
N VAL A 273 -5.18 -10.43 -20.32
CA VAL A 273 -5.14 -11.87 -20.00
C VAL A 273 -4.62 -12.68 -21.20
N SER A 274 -4.99 -12.32 -22.42
CA SER A 274 -4.54 -12.99 -23.65
C SER A 274 -3.02 -12.95 -23.85
N ASN A 275 -2.33 -11.95 -23.32
CA ASN A 275 -0.88 -11.88 -23.37
C ASN A 275 -0.22 -12.97 -22.51
N TYR A 276 -0.93 -13.55 -21.54
CA TYR A 276 -0.45 -14.67 -20.75
C TYR A 276 -1.11 -16.01 -21.16
N ARG A 277 -2.43 -16.03 -21.39
CA ARG A 277 -3.17 -17.23 -21.81
C ARG A 277 -4.36 -16.85 -22.68
N TYR A 278 -4.49 -17.48 -23.84
CA TYR A 278 -5.64 -17.36 -24.74
C TYR A 278 -6.23 -18.73 -25.04
N TYR A 279 -7.37 -18.77 -25.74
CA TYR A 279 -8.01 -20.01 -26.18
C TYR A 279 -8.11 -20.00 -27.70
N ASP A 280 -7.75 -21.12 -28.33
CA ASP A 280 -7.92 -21.30 -29.78
C ASP A 280 -9.40 -21.51 -30.16
N GLU A 281 -9.66 -21.68 -31.46
CA GLU A 281 -11.02 -21.86 -32.01
C GLU A 281 -11.72 -23.10 -31.43
N ASP A 282 -10.96 -24.11 -31.04
CA ASP A 282 -11.44 -25.35 -30.41
C ASP A 282 -11.62 -25.20 -28.89
N GLY A 283 -11.25 -24.06 -28.31
CA GLY A 283 -11.38 -23.77 -26.89
C GLY A 283 -10.28 -24.38 -26.01
N ASN A 284 -9.14 -24.79 -26.59
CA ASN A 284 -7.99 -25.27 -25.82
C ASN A 284 -7.13 -24.09 -25.34
N PRO A 285 -6.59 -24.15 -24.10
CA PRO A 285 -5.76 -23.09 -23.55
C PRO A 285 -4.38 -23.08 -24.22
N GLN A 286 -3.99 -21.93 -24.75
CA GLN A 286 -2.70 -21.68 -25.37
C GLN A 286 -1.91 -20.64 -24.56
N LYS A 287 -0.57 -20.78 -24.56
CA LYS A 287 0.33 -19.83 -23.89
C LYS A 287 0.40 -18.52 -24.68
N GLY A 288 0.12 -17.41 -24.02
CA GLY A 288 0.34 -16.07 -24.57
C GLY A 288 1.81 -15.67 -24.56
N LYS A 289 2.13 -14.53 -25.19
CA LYS A 289 3.51 -14.04 -25.35
C LYS A 289 4.30 -13.93 -24.04
N TYR A 290 3.68 -13.49 -22.95
CA TYR A 290 4.34 -13.34 -21.65
C TYR A 290 4.68 -14.67 -21.00
N ALA A 291 3.82 -15.69 -21.12
CA ALA A 291 4.12 -17.03 -20.60
C ALA A 291 5.30 -17.65 -21.37
N ILE A 292 5.32 -17.52 -22.70
CA ILE A 292 6.42 -18.00 -23.54
C ILE A 292 7.72 -17.28 -23.18
N TRP A 293 7.73 -15.95 -23.14
CA TRP A 293 8.93 -15.19 -22.79
C TRP A 293 9.42 -15.49 -21.37
N PHE A 294 8.50 -15.69 -20.42
CA PHE A 294 8.85 -16.08 -19.06
C PHE A 294 9.60 -17.40 -19.05
N GLU A 295 9.05 -18.44 -19.66
CA GLU A 295 9.67 -19.78 -19.67
C GLU A 295 11.03 -19.77 -20.38
N GLU A 296 11.13 -19.08 -21.51
CA GLU A 296 12.40 -18.93 -22.24
C GLU A 296 13.48 -18.23 -21.42
N GLU A 297 13.15 -17.08 -20.81
CA GLU A 297 14.13 -16.35 -20.00
C GLU A 297 14.43 -17.06 -18.68
N TYR A 298 13.44 -17.72 -18.07
CA TYR A 298 13.63 -18.51 -16.85
C TYR A 298 14.65 -19.62 -17.07
N LYS A 299 14.47 -20.44 -18.11
CA LYS A 299 15.39 -21.52 -18.49
C LYS A 299 16.83 -21.00 -18.69
N LYS A 300 16.98 -19.89 -19.41
CA LYS A 300 18.29 -19.25 -19.63
C LYS A 300 18.95 -18.77 -18.34
N ILE A 301 18.16 -18.25 -17.39
CA ILE A 301 18.69 -17.68 -16.16
C ILE A 301 19.07 -18.78 -15.17
N ILE A 302 18.23 -19.80 -14.97
CA ILE A 302 18.52 -20.88 -14.01
C ILE A 302 19.74 -21.72 -14.41
N ALA A 303 20.06 -21.81 -15.70
CA ALA A 303 21.27 -22.45 -16.21
C ALA A 303 22.57 -21.71 -15.84
N LYS A 304 22.49 -20.47 -15.30
CA LYS A 304 23.69 -19.73 -14.89
C LYS A 304 24.33 -20.38 -13.66
N PRO A 305 25.67 -20.56 -13.62
CA PRO A 305 26.37 -21.25 -12.51
C PRO A 305 26.09 -20.69 -11.11
N LYS A 306 25.74 -19.39 -11.01
CA LYS A 306 25.42 -18.76 -9.72
C LYS A 306 24.19 -19.33 -9.01
N TYR A 307 23.29 -20.01 -9.74
CA TYR A 307 22.07 -20.58 -9.19
C TYR A 307 22.09 -22.10 -9.03
N ASN A 308 23.19 -22.77 -9.40
CA ASN A 308 23.27 -24.23 -9.34
C ASN A 308 22.91 -24.81 -7.96
N ASN A 309 23.24 -24.11 -6.87
CA ASN A 309 22.92 -24.54 -5.52
C ASN A 309 21.41 -24.57 -5.21
N LEU A 310 20.58 -23.85 -5.97
CA LEU A 310 19.12 -23.87 -5.81
C LEU A 310 18.45 -25.02 -6.57
N PHE A 311 19.12 -25.57 -7.61
CA PHE A 311 18.50 -26.45 -8.61
C PHE A 311 19.29 -27.74 -8.85
N LYS A 312 20.12 -28.19 -7.89
CA LYS A 312 21.05 -29.33 -8.07
C LYS A 312 20.38 -30.62 -8.58
N ASP A 313 19.11 -30.84 -8.24
CA ASP A 313 18.36 -32.07 -8.55
C ASP A 313 17.03 -31.80 -9.31
N VAL A 314 16.92 -30.66 -9.99
CA VAL A 314 15.67 -30.23 -10.64
C VAL A 314 15.78 -30.33 -12.16
N ASP A 315 14.77 -30.92 -12.79
CA ASP A 315 14.63 -30.92 -14.24
C ASP A 315 14.29 -29.51 -14.75
N ILE A 316 15.33 -28.84 -15.27
CA ILE A 316 15.31 -27.48 -15.79
C ILE A 316 14.27 -27.30 -16.92
N ASP A 317 13.98 -28.36 -17.69
CA ASP A 317 13.12 -28.25 -18.87
C ASP A 317 11.63 -28.20 -18.53
N THR A 318 11.21 -28.91 -17.49
CA THR A 318 9.81 -28.97 -17.04
C THR A 318 9.52 -28.02 -15.88
N GLU A 319 10.54 -27.61 -15.11
CA GLU A 319 10.35 -26.75 -13.93
C GLU A 319 9.71 -25.40 -14.28
N ALA A 320 10.05 -24.84 -15.44
CA ALA A 320 9.54 -23.53 -15.88
C ALA A 320 8.01 -23.48 -15.83
N GLU A 321 7.31 -24.52 -16.27
CA GLU A 321 5.84 -24.52 -16.31
C GLU A 321 5.18 -24.60 -14.93
N PHE A 322 5.89 -25.12 -13.92
CA PHE A 322 5.35 -25.33 -12.58
C PHE A 322 5.62 -24.17 -11.61
N VAL A 323 6.58 -23.30 -11.93
CA VAL A 323 6.97 -22.18 -11.06
C VAL A 323 6.12 -20.93 -11.26
N HIS A 324 5.35 -20.83 -12.36
CA HIS A 324 4.46 -19.71 -12.60
C HIS A 324 3.01 -20.14 -12.85
N ASN A 325 2.07 -19.28 -12.45
CA ASN A 325 0.67 -19.44 -12.84
C ASN A 325 -0.03 -18.08 -12.94
N GLY A 326 -1.10 -18.05 -13.73
CA GLY A 326 -1.94 -16.88 -13.93
C GLY A 326 -3.29 -17.07 -13.26
N TYR A 327 -3.72 -16.05 -12.52
CA TYR A 327 -5.02 -16.03 -11.85
C TYR A 327 -5.88 -14.95 -12.47
N PHE A 328 -6.87 -15.36 -13.27
CA PHE A 328 -7.74 -14.45 -14.01
C PHE A 328 -9.19 -14.85 -13.86
N ALA A 329 -10.07 -13.85 -13.84
CA ALA A 329 -11.51 -14.03 -13.80
C ALA A 329 -12.00 -14.93 -14.93
N GLN A 330 -12.95 -15.82 -14.62
CA GLN A 330 -13.60 -16.70 -15.59
C GLN A 330 -15.07 -16.32 -15.77
N ASP A 331 -15.57 -16.34 -17.00
CA ASP A 331 -17.00 -16.22 -17.24
C ASP A 331 -17.77 -17.48 -16.79
N LYS A 332 -19.10 -17.43 -16.80
CA LYS A 332 -19.96 -18.58 -16.42
C LYS A 332 -19.77 -19.83 -17.29
N LYS A 333 -19.08 -19.72 -18.43
CA LYS A 333 -18.76 -20.82 -19.36
C LYS A 333 -17.31 -21.29 -19.20
N GLY A 334 -16.56 -20.76 -18.23
CA GLY A 334 -15.18 -21.12 -17.94
C GLY A 334 -14.12 -20.40 -18.81
N LYS A 335 -14.50 -19.46 -19.68
CA LYS A 335 -13.53 -18.69 -20.48
C LYS A 335 -12.96 -17.52 -19.68
N LEU A 336 -11.65 -17.34 -19.75
CA LEU A 336 -10.97 -16.23 -19.08
C LEU A 336 -11.37 -14.88 -19.69
N LYS A 337 -11.47 -13.85 -18.85
CA LYS A 337 -11.89 -12.51 -19.27
C LYS A 337 -11.05 -11.41 -18.61
N ASP A 338 -10.79 -10.34 -19.36
CA ASP A 338 -10.27 -9.09 -18.83
C ASP A 338 -11.35 -8.40 -17.98
N THR A 339 -11.04 -8.14 -16.71
CA THR A 339 -11.93 -7.44 -15.79
C THR A 339 -11.24 -6.24 -15.18
N THR A 340 -12.04 -5.29 -14.72
CA THR A 340 -11.56 -4.18 -13.88
C THR A 340 -11.36 -4.59 -12.41
N GLY A 341 -11.59 -5.87 -12.08
CA GLY A 341 -11.43 -6.44 -10.73
C GLY A 341 -12.68 -6.45 -9.86
N ASN A 342 -13.82 -5.88 -10.29
CA ASN A 342 -15.03 -5.67 -9.47
C ASN A 342 -16.16 -6.69 -9.72
N THR A 343 -15.90 -7.82 -10.38
CA THR A 343 -16.94 -8.80 -10.73
C THR A 343 -16.98 -10.00 -9.79
N ILE A 344 -18.11 -10.73 -9.76
CA ILE A 344 -18.27 -11.98 -9.00
C ILE A 344 -17.25 -13.04 -9.46
N ALA A 345 -16.97 -13.08 -10.76
CA ALA A 345 -15.95 -13.95 -11.33
C ALA A 345 -14.53 -13.69 -10.78
N ASP A 346 -14.25 -12.46 -10.36
CA ASP A 346 -12.99 -12.14 -9.70
C ASP A 346 -12.95 -12.73 -8.27
N GLU A 347 -14.08 -12.72 -7.54
CA GLU A 347 -14.18 -13.26 -6.16
C GLU A 347 -13.90 -14.76 -6.09
N ASP A 348 -14.37 -15.54 -7.06
CA ASP A 348 -14.12 -16.98 -7.12
C ASP A 348 -12.62 -17.27 -7.30
N VAL A 349 -11.92 -16.52 -8.16
CA VAL A 349 -10.47 -16.62 -8.37
C VAL A 349 -9.69 -16.23 -7.12
N TYR A 350 -10.13 -15.19 -6.42
CA TYR A 350 -9.51 -14.79 -5.15
C TYR A 350 -9.67 -15.85 -4.07
N SER A 351 -10.83 -16.50 -3.99
CA SER A 351 -11.06 -17.58 -3.04
C SER A 351 -10.12 -18.76 -3.24
N LEU A 352 -9.78 -19.08 -4.51
CA LEU A 352 -8.80 -20.10 -4.88
C LEU A 352 -7.38 -19.73 -4.40
N ILE A 353 -6.93 -18.49 -4.64
CA ILE A 353 -5.61 -18.03 -4.17
C ILE A 353 -5.54 -17.95 -2.64
N MET A 354 -6.62 -17.50 -1.99
CA MET A 354 -6.67 -17.33 -0.53
C MET A 354 -6.75 -18.66 0.22
N LYS A 355 -7.46 -19.65 -0.32
CA LYS A 355 -7.51 -21.01 0.25
C LYS A 355 -6.13 -21.67 0.26
N ASP A 356 -5.33 -21.43 -0.76
CA ASP A 356 -3.98 -22.00 -0.90
C ASP A 356 -2.87 -21.09 -0.35
N LYS A 357 -3.18 -20.04 0.43
CA LYS A 357 -2.16 -19.07 0.88
C LYS A 357 -1.04 -19.71 1.70
N GLU A 358 -1.36 -20.63 2.61
CA GLU A 358 -0.36 -21.35 3.41
C GLU A 358 0.48 -22.28 2.53
N ARG A 359 -0.16 -23.00 1.60
CA ARG A 359 0.53 -23.84 0.61
C ARG A 359 1.46 -23.02 -0.28
N LEU A 360 1.06 -21.81 -0.66
CA LEU A 360 1.87 -20.90 -1.47
C LEU A 360 3.13 -20.42 -0.71
N LEU A 361 3.08 -20.33 0.62
CA LEU A 361 4.22 -19.98 1.48
C LEU A 361 5.15 -21.18 1.77
N SER A 362 4.63 -22.40 1.64
CA SER A 362 5.39 -23.64 1.80
C SER A 362 6.37 -23.88 0.64
N PHE A 363 7.56 -24.39 0.97
CA PHE A 363 8.53 -24.87 -0.02
C PHE A 363 8.06 -26.08 -0.83
N GLU A 364 7.04 -26.80 -0.37
CA GLU A 364 6.44 -27.92 -1.12
C GLU A 364 5.72 -27.45 -2.39
N SER A 365 5.26 -26.21 -2.40
CA SER A 365 4.68 -25.61 -3.61
C SER A 365 5.78 -25.05 -4.50
N LYS A 366 5.87 -25.55 -5.74
CA LYS A 366 6.79 -25.01 -6.76
C LYS A 366 6.42 -23.61 -7.23
N LEU A 367 5.16 -23.21 -7.09
CA LEU A 367 4.66 -21.92 -7.54
C LEU A 367 5.34 -20.77 -6.78
N LYS A 368 5.95 -19.86 -7.55
CA LYS A 368 6.75 -18.72 -7.07
C LYS A 368 6.43 -17.41 -7.82
N PHE A 369 5.98 -17.50 -9.06
CA PHE A 369 5.67 -16.35 -9.92
C PHE A 369 4.17 -16.31 -10.23
N ILE A 370 3.54 -15.17 -9.97
CA ILE A 370 2.10 -15.02 -10.02
C ILE A 370 1.77 -13.94 -11.06
N PHE A 371 0.94 -14.26 -12.04
CA PHE A 371 0.47 -13.31 -13.04
C PHE A 371 -0.98 -12.91 -12.77
N SER A 372 -1.26 -11.60 -12.77
CA SER A 372 -2.59 -11.04 -12.51
C SER A 372 -2.88 -9.89 -13.47
N HIS A 373 -4.10 -9.83 -14.02
CA HIS A 373 -4.53 -8.73 -14.90
C HIS A 373 -5.12 -7.56 -14.10
N SER A 374 -6.03 -7.85 -13.17
CA SER A 374 -6.52 -6.88 -12.20
C SER A 374 -5.50 -6.74 -11.07
N ALA A 375 -5.38 -5.53 -10.52
CA ALA A 375 -4.91 -5.39 -9.14
C ALA A 375 -5.74 -6.37 -8.33
N LEU A 376 -5.09 -7.33 -7.66
CA LEU A 376 -5.79 -8.34 -6.86
C LEU A 376 -6.81 -7.60 -5.97
N LYS A 377 -8.00 -8.10 -5.61
CA LYS A 377 -8.91 -7.27 -4.77
C LYS A 377 -8.28 -6.99 -3.39
N GLU A 378 -8.91 -6.08 -2.64
CA GLU A 378 -8.79 -6.04 -1.17
C GLU A 378 -8.94 -7.47 -0.63
N GLY A 379 -7.92 -7.99 0.05
CA GLY A 379 -7.89 -9.38 0.54
C GLY A 379 -6.70 -10.21 0.06
N TRP A 380 -6.13 -9.94 -1.12
CA TRP A 380 -4.82 -10.53 -1.46
C TRP A 380 -3.71 -9.77 -0.78
N ASP A 381 -3.14 -10.42 0.21
CA ASP A 381 -1.95 -9.99 0.90
C ASP A 381 -1.06 -11.21 1.10
N ASN A 382 0.12 -11.24 0.50
CA ASN A 382 1.10 -12.26 0.81
C ASN A 382 2.39 -11.62 1.34
N PRO A 383 2.78 -11.91 2.59
CA PRO A 383 3.97 -11.29 3.22
C PRO A 383 5.27 -11.61 2.49
N ASN A 384 5.32 -12.67 1.68
CA ASN A 384 6.54 -13.15 1.04
C ASN A 384 6.68 -12.68 -0.42
N VAL A 385 5.89 -11.69 -0.83
CA VAL A 385 6.08 -11.01 -2.12
C VAL A 385 7.27 -10.05 -2.00
N PHE A 386 8.31 -10.28 -2.79
CA PHE A 386 9.53 -9.48 -2.80
C PHE A 386 9.77 -8.72 -4.10
N GLN A 387 9.01 -9.04 -5.15
CA GLN A 387 9.07 -8.33 -6.43
C GLN A 387 7.66 -8.06 -6.93
N ILE A 388 7.45 -6.84 -7.41
CA ILE A 388 6.26 -6.46 -8.17
C ILE A 388 6.74 -5.94 -9.52
N CYS A 389 6.26 -6.54 -10.60
CA CYS A 389 6.57 -6.13 -11.96
C CYS A 389 5.29 -5.67 -12.64
N THR A 390 5.23 -4.39 -13.00
CA THR A 390 4.09 -3.82 -13.73
C THR A 390 4.39 -3.83 -15.22
N LEU A 391 3.85 -4.80 -15.93
CA LEU A 391 3.88 -4.86 -17.40
C LEU A 391 2.73 -4.07 -18.04
N ASN A 392 1.86 -3.44 -17.23
CA ASN A 392 0.76 -2.61 -17.69
C ASN A 392 1.17 -1.12 -17.75
N GLU A 393 0.66 -0.41 -18.76
CA GLU A 393 0.73 1.05 -18.82
C GLU A 393 -0.39 1.65 -17.96
N THR A 394 -0.31 1.52 -16.65
CA THR A 394 -1.37 2.03 -15.77
C THR A 394 -1.29 3.56 -15.70
N LYS A 395 -2.25 4.25 -16.34
CA LYS A 395 -2.39 5.72 -16.32
C LYS A 395 -2.92 6.29 -15.00
N SER A 396 -3.31 5.45 -14.03
CA SER A 396 -3.90 5.88 -12.76
C SER A 396 -2.89 5.75 -11.62
N GLU A 397 -2.40 6.89 -11.12
CA GLU A 397 -1.44 6.98 -10.00
C GLU A 397 -1.96 6.25 -8.75
N MET A 398 -3.24 6.44 -8.39
CA MET A 398 -3.89 5.81 -7.23
C MET A 398 -3.87 4.27 -7.23
N LYS A 399 -3.89 3.63 -8.42
CA LYS A 399 -3.81 2.15 -8.51
C LYS A 399 -2.40 1.63 -8.17
N LYS A 400 -1.35 2.37 -8.52
CA LYS A 400 0.04 1.93 -8.33
C LYS A 400 0.37 1.74 -6.85
N ARG A 401 -0.05 2.65 -5.96
CA ARG A 401 0.18 2.51 -4.51
C ARG A 401 -0.56 1.33 -3.90
N GLN A 402 -1.82 1.11 -4.28
CA GLN A 402 -2.57 -0.06 -3.81
C GLN A 402 -1.93 -1.37 -4.29
N GLU A 403 -1.36 -1.39 -5.49
CA GLU A 403 -0.60 -2.52 -6.01
C GLU A 403 0.69 -2.76 -5.21
N ILE A 404 1.47 -1.71 -4.93
CA ILE A 404 2.72 -1.79 -4.16
C ILE A 404 2.45 -2.16 -2.69
N GLY A 405 1.38 -1.62 -2.09
CA GLY A 405 0.98 -1.87 -0.70
C GLY A 405 0.81 -3.36 -0.37
N ARG A 406 0.46 -4.17 -1.38
CA ARG A 406 0.33 -5.64 -1.27
C ARG A 406 1.66 -6.36 -1.05
N GLY A 407 2.76 -5.75 -1.46
CA GLY A 407 4.11 -6.28 -1.27
C GLY A 407 4.80 -5.78 0.00
N LEU A 408 4.21 -4.82 0.73
CA LEU A 408 4.86 -4.13 1.84
C LEU A 408 4.84 -4.88 3.17
N ARG A 409 4.04 -5.94 3.33
CA ARG A 409 3.99 -6.69 4.59
C ARG A 409 5.32 -7.41 4.86
N ILE A 410 5.69 -7.55 6.13
CA ILE A 410 6.92 -8.24 6.55
C ILE A 410 6.81 -9.74 6.27
N ALA A 411 7.87 -10.31 5.70
CA ALA A 411 7.94 -11.72 5.32
C ALA A 411 7.86 -12.66 6.54
N VAL A 412 7.30 -13.85 6.30
CA VAL A 412 7.26 -14.95 7.26
C VAL A 412 8.18 -16.09 6.81
N ASP A 413 8.73 -16.81 7.77
CA ASP A 413 9.45 -18.06 7.51
C ASP A 413 8.51 -19.28 7.47
N GLN A 414 9.07 -20.47 7.30
CA GLN A 414 8.33 -21.73 7.30
C GLN A 414 7.65 -22.06 8.65
N ASP A 415 8.07 -21.45 9.76
CA ASP A 415 7.39 -21.58 11.07
C ASP A 415 6.18 -20.63 11.19
N GLY A 416 5.92 -19.81 10.17
CA GLY A 416 4.91 -18.75 10.20
C GLY A 416 5.31 -17.52 11.04
N LYS A 417 6.59 -17.39 11.41
CA LYS A 417 7.08 -16.26 12.21
C LYS A 417 7.53 -15.12 11.31
N ARG A 418 7.08 -13.90 11.63
CA ARG A 418 7.53 -12.68 10.94
C ARG A 418 9.01 -12.42 11.22
N ARG A 419 9.78 -12.17 10.17
CA ARG A 419 11.21 -11.85 10.24
C ARG A 419 11.40 -10.37 9.93
N TYR A 420 11.65 -9.56 10.96
CA TYR A 420 11.81 -8.11 10.85
C TYR A 420 13.16 -7.71 10.27
N GLY A 421 13.29 -6.46 9.82
CA GLY A 421 14.55 -5.87 9.37
C GLY A 421 14.69 -5.76 7.85
N PHE A 422 15.36 -4.70 7.38
CA PHE A 422 15.53 -4.40 5.96
C PHE A 422 16.54 -5.29 5.25
N GLU A 423 17.34 -6.06 6.00
CA GLU A 423 18.26 -7.06 5.46
C GLU A 423 17.53 -8.25 4.80
N ILE A 424 16.28 -8.48 5.21
CA ILE A 424 15.36 -9.45 4.61
C ILE A 424 14.30 -8.69 3.80
N ASN A 425 13.67 -7.68 4.40
CA ASN A 425 12.46 -7.06 3.87
C ASN A 425 12.77 -5.89 2.93
N THR A 426 13.09 -6.19 1.68
CA THR A 426 13.15 -5.22 0.59
C THR A 426 12.23 -5.67 -0.54
N LEU A 427 11.24 -4.86 -0.88
CA LEU A 427 10.36 -5.02 -2.04
C LEU A 427 11.00 -4.32 -3.24
N THR A 428 11.25 -5.06 -4.32
CA THR A 428 11.76 -4.48 -5.57
C THR A 428 10.60 -4.26 -6.53
N VAL A 429 10.38 -3.03 -6.96
CA VAL A 429 9.36 -2.63 -7.92
C VAL A 429 10.02 -2.43 -9.28
N MET A 430 9.64 -3.24 -10.26
CA MET A 430 10.06 -3.10 -11.65
C MET A 430 9.09 -2.14 -12.34
N ALA A 431 9.52 -0.89 -12.52
CA ALA A 431 8.68 0.18 -12.99
C ALA A 431 8.87 0.47 -14.50
N ASN A 432 7.79 0.94 -15.14
CA ASN A 432 7.78 1.44 -16.53
C ASN A 432 8.23 2.90 -16.65
N GLU A 433 8.63 3.51 -15.54
CA GLU A 433 9.00 4.93 -15.46
C GLU A 433 10.36 5.10 -14.80
N SER A 434 10.90 6.31 -14.87
CA SER A 434 12.17 6.61 -14.23
C SER A 434 12.04 6.50 -12.70
N TYR A 435 13.15 6.15 -12.04
CA TYR A 435 13.24 6.18 -10.57
C TYR A 435 12.77 7.53 -9.99
N GLU A 436 13.12 8.63 -10.64
CA GLU A 436 12.79 9.98 -10.19
C GLU A 436 11.29 10.25 -10.27
N ASP A 437 10.66 9.88 -11.39
CA ASP A 437 9.23 10.09 -11.61
C ASP A 437 8.41 9.22 -10.65
N PHE A 438 8.80 7.96 -10.47
CA PHE A 438 8.18 7.06 -9.50
C PHE A 438 8.27 7.62 -8.08
N THR A 439 9.45 8.09 -7.67
CA THR A 439 9.67 8.63 -6.33
C THR A 439 8.86 9.89 -6.09
N LYS A 440 8.80 10.80 -7.07
CA LYS A 440 8.01 12.03 -7.00
C LYS A 440 6.51 11.71 -6.91
N ALA A 441 6.01 10.80 -7.73
CA ALA A 441 4.61 10.39 -7.70
C ALA A 441 4.23 9.80 -6.33
N LEU A 442 5.05 8.87 -5.80
CA LEU A 442 4.78 8.25 -4.51
C LEU A 442 4.87 9.25 -3.35
N GLN A 443 5.84 10.18 -3.38
CA GLN A 443 5.95 11.23 -2.37
C GLN A 443 4.72 12.13 -2.38
N LYS A 444 4.32 12.62 -3.55
CA LYS A 444 3.14 13.48 -3.71
C LYS A 444 1.86 12.81 -3.19
N GLU A 445 1.67 11.53 -3.47
CA GLU A 445 0.51 10.78 -2.98
C GLU A 445 0.52 10.63 -1.43
N ILE A 446 1.69 10.45 -0.82
CA ILE A 446 1.83 10.42 0.65
C ILE A 446 1.55 11.80 1.25
N GLU A 447 2.01 12.87 0.61
CA GLU A 447 1.74 14.25 1.01
C GLU A 447 0.23 14.54 1.03
N GLU A 448 -0.47 14.16 -0.04
CA GLU A 448 -1.92 14.34 -0.19
C GLU A 448 -2.72 13.58 0.88
N ASP A 449 -2.37 12.33 1.18
CA ASP A 449 -3.07 11.51 2.18
C ASP A 449 -2.79 11.92 3.62
N GLU A 450 -1.52 12.24 3.92
CA GLU A 450 -1.08 12.58 5.27
C GLU A 450 -1.38 14.05 5.63
N GLY A 451 -1.64 14.89 4.62
CA GLY A 451 -1.79 16.33 4.78
C GLY A 451 -0.49 17.00 5.22
N ILE A 452 0.65 16.53 4.68
CA ILE A 452 1.99 17.08 4.95
C ILE A 452 2.65 17.45 3.62
N LYS A 453 3.64 18.35 3.63
CA LYS A 453 4.56 18.55 2.50
C LYS A 453 5.97 18.19 2.93
N PHE A 454 6.64 17.29 2.22
CA PHE A 454 8.01 16.93 2.52
C PHE A 454 8.93 18.12 2.29
N GLY A 455 9.85 18.33 3.22
CA GLY A 455 10.83 19.40 3.17
C GLY A 455 10.26 20.80 3.32
N ILE A 456 8.97 20.97 3.67
CA ILE A 456 8.34 22.28 3.94
C ILE A 456 7.57 22.19 5.26
N ILE A 457 7.93 23.04 6.22
CA ILE A 457 7.19 23.21 7.48
C ILE A 457 6.24 24.41 7.29
N GLU A 458 4.94 24.16 7.31
CA GLU A 458 3.91 25.20 7.25
C GLU A 458 3.59 25.75 8.64
N THR A 459 3.05 26.96 8.74
CA THR A 459 2.79 27.64 10.02
C THR A 459 1.78 26.93 10.92
N HIS A 460 0.91 26.08 10.36
CA HIS A 460 -0.10 25.32 11.12
C HIS A 460 0.32 23.88 11.43
N THR A 461 1.56 23.49 11.08
CA THR A 461 2.08 22.11 11.20
C THR A 461 1.90 21.51 12.60
N PHE A 462 2.10 22.30 13.65
CA PHE A 462 2.07 21.85 15.04
C PHE A 462 0.71 22.04 15.74
N ALA A 463 -0.32 22.54 15.04
CA ALA A 463 -1.63 22.84 15.63
C ALA A 463 -2.34 21.60 16.22
N ASN A 464 -2.00 20.40 15.73
CA ASN A 464 -2.60 19.15 16.20
C ASN A 464 -1.94 18.57 17.46
N ILE A 465 -0.90 19.22 18.01
CA ILE A 465 -0.27 18.78 19.27
C ILE A 465 -1.24 19.06 20.42
N LYS A 466 -1.50 18.07 21.26
CA LYS A 466 -2.32 18.23 22.47
C LYS A 466 -1.45 18.53 23.69
N ILE A 467 -1.86 19.52 24.46
CA ILE A 467 -1.28 19.91 25.74
C ILE A 467 -2.27 19.61 26.86
N LYS A 468 -1.75 19.17 28.01
CA LYS A 468 -2.58 19.01 29.21
C LYS A 468 -2.88 20.39 29.78
N THR A 469 -4.15 20.65 30.09
CA THR A 469 -4.55 21.85 30.80
C THR A 469 -4.43 21.66 32.30
N ASP A 470 -4.26 22.76 33.04
CA ASP A 470 -4.17 22.76 34.51
C ASP A 470 -5.43 22.18 35.18
N ALA A 471 -6.56 22.12 34.46
CA ALA A 471 -7.82 21.52 34.89
C ALA A 471 -7.92 20.01 34.62
N GLY A 472 -6.86 19.36 34.11
CA GLY A 472 -6.83 17.93 33.81
C GLY A 472 -7.46 17.53 32.46
N GLY A 473 -7.78 18.50 31.59
CA GLY A 473 -8.24 18.27 30.22
C GLY A 473 -7.09 18.24 29.20
N GLU A 474 -7.40 17.91 27.95
CA GLU A 474 -6.47 18.03 26.81
C GLU A 474 -6.97 19.11 25.85
N GLU A 475 -6.13 20.09 25.51
CA GLU A 475 -6.42 21.11 24.50
C GLU A 475 -5.39 21.07 23.36
N TYR A 476 -5.78 21.51 22.17
CA TYR A 476 -4.86 21.65 21.03
C TYR A 476 -3.94 22.86 21.19
N LEU A 477 -2.75 22.77 20.61
CA LEU A 477 -1.78 23.85 20.60
C LEU A 477 -2.36 25.05 19.85
N LYS A 478 -2.46 26.19 20.54
CA LYS A 478 -2.98 27.44 19.96
C LYS A 478 -2.13 27.89 18.77
N GLN A 479 -2.77 28.58 17.84
CA GLN A 479 -2.13 29.07 16.61
C GLN A 479 -0.88 29.92 16.91
N GLU A 480 -0.95 30.84 17.87
CA GLU A 480 0.16 31.71 18.28
C GLU A 480 1.43 30.92 18.67
N ARG A 481 1.26 29.81 19.42
CA ARG A 481 2.39 28.96 19.83
C ARG A 481 2.95 28.16 18.64
N THR A 482 2.10 27.79 17.69
CA THR A 482 2.51 27.09 16.47
C THR A 482 3.33 28.01 15.56
N GLU A 483 2.90 29.28 15.44
CA GLU A 483 3.62 30.33 14.72
C GLU A 483 4.96 30.66 15.41
N GLY A 484 5.00 30.72 16.74
CA GLY A 484 6.24 30.92 17.50
C GLY A 484 7.29 29.83 17.25
N ILE A 485 6.87 28.56 17.15
CA ILE A 485 7.77 27.46 16.76
C ILE A 485 8.29 27.67 15.32
N TRP A 486 7.42 28.08 14.40
CA TRP A 486 7.80 28.32 13.01
C TRP A 486 8.82 29.46 12.89
N GLU A 487 8.61 30.57 13.60
CA GLU A 487 9.54 31.70 13.62
C GLU A 487 10.88 31.33 14.25
N TYR A 488 10.88 30.56 15.34
CA TYR A 488 12.11 30.05 15.95
C TYR A 488 12.94 29.22 14.95
N LEU A 489 12.30 28.33 14.21
CA LEU A 489 12.98 27.54 13.18
C LEU A 489 13.55 28.43 12.07
N ARG A 490 12.86 29.50 11.69
CA ARG A 490 13.34 30.48 10.71
C ARG A 490 14.55 31.25 11.23
N GLU A 491 14.48 31.79 12.45
CA GLU A 491 15.56 32.54 13.09
C GLU A 491 16.84 31.72 13.25
N GLN A 492 16.70 30.44 13.59
CA GLN A 492 17.83 29.52 13.70
C GLN A 492 18.36 29.03 12.35
N THR A 493 17.85 29.55 11.22
CA THR A 493 18.19 29.15 9.84
C THR A 493 17.92 27.67 9.55
N TYR A 494 16.96 27.08 10.28
CA TYR A 494 16.51 25.70 10.06
C TYR A 494 15.49 25.59 8.93
N ILE A 495 14.76 26.68 8.66
CA ILE A 495 13.87 26.81 7.50
C ILE A 495 14.12 28.14 6.77
N GLU A 496 13.83 28.16 5.46
CA GLU A 496 13.75 29.37 4.63
C GLU A 496 12.40 30.11 4.84
N ASP A 497 12.26 31.32 4.29
CA ASP A 497 11.04 32.16 4.41
C ASP A 497 9.78 31.49 3.84
N ASN A 498 9.95 30.56 2.89
CA ASN A 498 8.86 29.76 2.31
C ASN A 498 8.57 28.48 3.14
N GLY A 499 9.21 28.31 4.30
CA GLY A 499 9.08 27.13 5.16
C GLY A 499 9.97 25.95 4.75
N LYS A 500 10.80 26.07 3.71
CA LYS A 500 11.63 24.98 3.20
C LYS A 500 12.76 24.63 4.17
N VAL A 501 12.90 23.35 4.47
CA VAL A 501 13.90 22.81 5.39
C VAL A 501 15.32 22.94 4.81
N THR A 502 16.24 23.47 5.63
CA THR A 502 17.66 23.62 5.26
C THR A 502 18.47 22.36 5.60
N ASP A 503 19.64 22.20 5.00
CA ASP A 503 20.55 21.09 5.31
C ASP A 503 21.10 21.16 6.75
N LYS A 504 21.14 22.37 7.33
CA LYS A 504 21.49 22.59 8.74
C LYS A 504 20.52 21.85 9.66
N LEU A 505 19.21 21.99 9.41
CA LEU A 505 18.19 21.28 10.21
C LEU A 505 18.35 19.77 10.10
N LYS A 506 18.60 19.24 8.89
CA LYS A 506 18.81 17.81 8.68
C LYS A 506 20.03 17.28 9.43
N SER A 507 21.13 18.03 9.45
CA SER A 507 22.34 17.65 10.19
C SER A 507 22.09 17.66 11.71
N ASP A 508 21.50 18.74 12.23
CA ASP A 508 21.28 18.89 13.67
C ASP A 508 20.23 17.91 14.20
N LEU A 509 19.22 17.54 13.40
CA LEU A 509 18.27 16.47 13.73
C LEU A 509 18.94 15.10 13.82
N LYS A 510 19.89 14.81 12.93
CA LYS A 510 20.61 13.53 12.89
C LYS A 510 21.54 13.37 14.09
N ASP A 511 22.16 14.47 14.52
CA ASP A 511 23.08 14.50 15.64
C ASP A 511 22.40 14.77 16.99
N GLY A 512 21.07 14.94 17.01
CA GLY A 512 20.30 15.19 18.22
C GLY A 512 20.59 16.55 18.87
N ARG A 513 21.01 17.55 18.08
CA ARG A 513 21.39 18.89 18.54
C ARG A 513 20.26 19.92 18.48
N LEU A 514 19.14 19.59 17.81
CA LEU A 514 17.97 20.44 17.78
C LEU A 514 17.41 20.60 19.19
N LYS A 515 17.46 21.81 19.73
CA LYS A 515 16.84 22.20 21.00
C LYS A 515 15.74 23.19 20.72
N LEU A 516 14.63 23.08 21.44
CA LEU A 516 13.56 24.06 21.38
C LEU A 516 13.62 25.01 22.60
N PRO A 517 13.02 26.21 22.50
CA PRO A 517 12.84 27.09 23.65
C PRO A 517 12.19 26.37 24.86
N GLU A 518 12.55 26.76 26.08
CA GLU A 518 12.07 26.11 27.34
C GLU A 518 10.54 26.09 27.46
N GLU A 519 9.84 27.03 26.82
CA GLU A 519 8.38 27.09 26.77
C GLU A 519 7.71 25.89 26.05
N TYR A 520 8.47 25.11 25.27
CA TYR A 520 8.00 23.93 24.53
C TYR A 520 8.54 22.61 25.06
N LYS A 521 9.24 22.60 26.19
CA LYS A 521 9.95 21.41 26.71
C LYS A 521 9.05 20.20 26.95
N GLU A 522 7.81 20.43 27.40
CA GLU A 522 6.82 19.36 27.60
C GLU A 522 6.38 18.66 26.31
N ILE A 523 6.45 19.37 25.18
CA ILE A 523 6.06 18.89 23.85
C ILE A 523 7.26 18.76 22.90
N GLU A 524 8.49 18.95 23.39
CA GLU A 524 9.71 18.99 22.58
C GLU A 524 9.89 17.71 21.77
N LEU A 525 9.70 16.54 22.39
CA LEU A 525 9.78 15.26 21.70
C LEU A 525 8.73 15.12 20.59
N GLN A 526 7.54 15.68 20.77
CA GLN A 526 6.48 15.65 19.76
C GLN A 526 6.83 16.55 18.58
N ILE A 527 7.32 17.77 18.85
CA ILE A 527 7.75 18.73 17.83
C ILE A 527 8.93 18.15 17.04
N ILE A 528 9.96 17.64 17.72
CA ILE A 528 11.12 17.01 17.07
C ILE A 528 10.67 15.81 16.22
N GLY A 529 9.71 15.01 16.69
CA GLY A 529 9.13 13.91 15.91
C GLY A 529 8.48 14.40 14.61
N ILE A 530 7.66 15.45 14.67
CA ILE A 530 7.02 16.05 13.50
C ILE A 530 8.06 16.65 12.53
N ILE A 531 9.05 17.36 13.07
CA ILE A 531 10.12 17.95 12.24
C ILE A 531 10.95 16.84 11.58
N LYS A 532 11.30 15.75 12.29
CA LYS A 532 12.00 14.60 11.68
C LYS A 532 11.20 14.00 10.53
N LYS A 533 9.88 13.88 10.69
CA LYS A 533 8.97 13.37 9.66
C LYS A 533 8.98 14.26 8.40
N ILE A 534 8.91 15.58 8.57
CA ILE A 534 8.86 16.56 7.46
C ILE A 534 10.23 16.77 6.81
N ALA A 535 11.30 16.86 7.61
CA ALA A 535 12.67 17.00 7.14
C ALA A 535 13.22 15.71 6.53
N GLY A 536 12.64 14.57 6.90
CA GLY A 536 12.90 13.27 6.32
C GLY A 536 12.36 13.15 4.89
N SER A 537 12.78 12.08 4.21
CA SER A 537 12.17 11.63 2.96
C SER A 537 11.99 10.13 3.05
N LEU A 538 10.99 9.58 2.34
CA LEU A 538 10.92 8.13 2.17
C LEU A 538 12.20 7.68 1.45
N ASN A 539 13.03 6.89 2.12
CA ASN A 539 14.29 6.40 1.54
C ASN A 539 14.00 5.21 0.61
N ILE A 540 13.47 5.56 -0.57
CA ILE A 540 13.33 4.68 -1.72
C ILE A 540 14.72 4.51 -2.32
N LYS A 541 15.14 3.26 -2.55
CA LYS A 541 16.47 2.99 -3.12
C LYS A 541 16.37 2.78 -4.63
N ASN A 542 17.34 3.32 -5.36
CA ASN A 542 17.54 2.97 -6.75
C ASN A 542 18.29 1.63 -6.84
N ALA A 543 17.69 0.64 -7.49
CA ALA A 543 18.29 -0.68 -7.68
C ALA A 543 19.61 -0.64 -8.48
N ASP A 544 19.74 0.30 -9.42
CA ASP A 544 20.95 0.46 -10.24
C ASP A 544 22.18 0.86 -9.41
N GLN A 545 21.97 1.48 -8.25
CA GLN A 545 23.03 1.94 -7.35
C GLN A 545 23.41 0.90 -6.28
N LYS A 546 22.84 -0.30 -6.36
CA LYS A 546 23.09 -1.40 -5.40
C LYS A 546 24.55 -1.83 -5.45
N GLN A 547 25.24 -1.71 -4.31
CA GLN A 547 26.62 -2.17 -4.17
C GLN A 547 26.72 -3.37 -3.22
N LYS A 548 27.48 -4.39 -3.62
CA LYS A 548 27.78 -5.53 -2.76
C LYS A 548 28.91 -5.15 -1.80
N VAL A 549 28.54 -4.78 -0.57
CA VAL A 549 29.50 -4.49 0.49
C VAL A 549 30.17 -5.79 0.92
N LYS A 550 31.50 -5.84 0.87
CA LYS A 550 32.30 -6.95 1.40
C LYS A 550 32.76 -6.60 2.81
N ILE A 551 32.83 -7.61 3.69
CA ILE A 551 33.42 -7.44 5.02
C ILE A 551 34.85 -6.90 4.86
N ASN A 552 35.15 -5.80 5.55
CA ASN A 552 36.51 -5.30 5.67
C ASN A 552 37.28 -6.22 6.62
N LYS A 553 37.91 -7.25 6.05
CA LYS A 553 38.65 -8.28 6.81
C LYS A 553 39.73 -7.68 7.71
N ARG A 554 40.37 -6.58 7.30
CA ARG A 554 41.42 -5.91 8.08
C ARG A 554 40.88 -5.35 9.41
N ARG A 555 39.69 -4.75 9.39
CA ARG A 555 39.04 -4.26 10.62
C ARG A 555 38.37 -5.39 11.41
N PHE A 556 37.76 -6.36 10.73
CA PHE A 556 37.11 -7.49 11.40
C PHE A 556 38.09 -8.38 12.17
N LEU A 557 39.30 -8.56 11.65
CA LEU A 557 40.38 -9.32 12.28
C LEU A 557 41.26 -8.47 13.20
N SER A 558 40.92 -7.20 13.40
CA SER A 558 41.74 -6.32 14.23
C SER A 558 41.60 -6.69 15.71
N PRO A 559 42.68 -6.60 16.50
CA PRO A 559 42.62 -6.88 17.95
C PRO A 559 41.59 -6.00 18.66
N GLU A 560 41.47 -4.73 18.25
CA GLU A 560 40.57 -3.75 18.84
C GLU A 560 39.10 -4.12 18.60
N PHE A 561 38.77 -4.59 17.39
CA PHE A 561 37.41 -5.05 17.10
C PHE A 561 37.10 -6.34 17.85
N LYS A 562 38.06 -7.27 17.93
CA LYS A 562 37.88 -8.52 18.69
C LYS A 562 37.63 -8.23 20.17
N GLU A 563 38.38 -7.31 20.77
CA GLU A 563 38.21 -6.93 22.17
C GLU A 563 36.84 -6.27 22.43
N LEU A 564 36.42 -5.36 21.54
CA LEU A 564 35.07 -4.77 21.60
C LEU A 564 33.98 -5.84 21.44
N TRP A 565 34.13 -6.71 20.45
CA TRP A 565 33.17 -7.78 20.17
C TRP A 565 33.05 -8.75 21.34
N ASP A 566 34.18 -9.17 21.93
CA ASP A 566 34.20 -10.06 23.08
C ASP A 566 33.49 -9.45 24.31
N ARG A 567 33.44 -8.12 24.44
CA ARG A 567 32.64 -7.44 25.47
C ARG A 567 31.15 -7.45 25.20
N ILE A 568 30.72 -7.34 23.94
CA ILE A 568 29.30 -7.10 23.58
C ILE A 568 28.55 -8.33 23.02
N LYS A 569 29.27 -9.40 22.63
CA LYS A 569 28.68 -10.56 21.94
C LYS A 569 27.75 -11.41 22.83
N TYR A 570 27.87 -11.29 24.14
CA TYR A 570 27.10 -12.12 25.08
C TYR A 570 25.67 -11.61 25.19
N LYS A 571 24.70 -12.48 24.88
CA LYS A 571 23.29 -12.21 25.18
C LYS A 571 23.08 -12.39 26.68
N THR A 572 22.85 -11.30 27.40
CA THR A 572 22.54 -11.34 28.83
C THR A 572 21.08 -11.69 29.04
N THR A 573 20.79 -12.66 29.89
CA THR A 573 19.43 -12.91 30.38
C THR A 573 19.24 -12.14 31.67
N PHE A 574 18.26 -11.24 31.71
CA PHE A 574 17.92 -10.53 32.93
C PHE A 574 17.12 -11.49 33.81
N SER A 575 17.70 -11.85 34.96
CA SER A 575 17.03 -12.63 35.99
C SER A 575 16.81 -11.71 37.18
N ILE A 576 15.55 -11.54 37.59
CA ILE A 576 15.22 -10.78 38.77
C ILE A 576 14.87 -11.77 39.87
N GLN A 577 15.66 -11.77 40.96
CA GLN A 577 15.29 -12.45 42.18
C GLN A 577 14.34 -11.55 42.96
N PHE A 578 13.08 -11.96 43.04
CA PHE A 578 12.08 -11.32 43.88
C PHE A 578 11.85 -12.14 45.13
N ASP A 579 11.85 -11.46 46.28
CA ASP A 579 11.21 -11.99 47.48
C ASP A 579 9.70 -11.82 47.31
N THR A 580 9.03 -12.92 46.98
CA THR A 580 7.60 -12.91 46.64
C THR A 580 6.76 -12.53 47.85
N GLU A 581 7.13 -12.98 49.05
CA GLU A 581 6.38 -12.67 50.28
C GLU A 581 6.49 -11.19 50.62
N ARG A 582 7.69 -10.63 50.52
CA ARG A 582 7.91 -9.20 50.74
C ARG A 582 7.18 -8.34 49.71
N LEU A 583 7.21 -8.70 48.43
CA LEU A 583 6.50 -7.97 47.38
C LEU A 583 4.99 -7.99 47.62
N VAL A 584 4.40 -9.14 47.96
CA VAL A 584 2.97 -9.25 48.28
C VAL A 584 2.62 -8.37 49.47
N LYS A 585 3.46 -8.35 50.51
CA LYS A 585 3.26 -7.52 51.70
C LYS A 585 3.31 -6.02 51.35
N GLU A 586 4.36 -5.57 50.67
CA GLU A 586 4.53 -4.16 50.29
C GLU A 586 3.39 -3.71 49.34
N CYS A 587 3.02 -4.53 48.35
CA CYS A 587 1.88 -4.23 47.47
C CYS A 587 0.55 -4.18 48.24
N SER A 588 0.32 -5.07 49.20
CA SER A 588 -0.91 -5.07 50.01
C SER A 588 -0.99 -3.84 50.91
N GLU A 589 0.12 -3.44 51.53
CA GLU A 589 0.21 -2.23 52.33
C GLU A 589 -0.03 -0.97 51.48
N GLU A 590 0.54 -0.93 50.28
CA GLU A 590 0.38 0.22 49.38
C GLU A 590 -1.03 0.29 48.81
N ILE A 591 -1.63 -0.84 48.44
CA ILE A 591 -3.05 -0.92 48.06
C ILE A 591 -3.90 -0.43 49.23
N MET A 592 -3.68 -0.88 50.46
CA MET A 592 -4.45 -0.37 51.61
C MET A 592 -4.31 1.14 51.81
N LYS A 593 -3.15 1.74 51.51
CA LYS A 593 -2.93 3.18 51.61
C LYS A 593 -3.55 3.98 50.46
N THR A 594 -3.55 3.44 49.24
CA THR A 594 -3.99 4.15 48.02
C THR A 594 -5.41 3.82 47.59
N LEU A 595 -5.99 2.71 48.06
CA LEU A 595 -7.35 2.30 47.76
C LEU A 595 -8.33 3.21 48.52
N ARG A 596 -8.65 4.35 47.93
CA ARG A 596 -9.81 5.16 48.34
C ARG A 596 -11.07 4.49 47.79
N ILE A 597 -11.73 3.70 48.64
CA ILE A 597 -13.11 3.29 48.39
C ILE A 597 -13.97 4.50 48.73
N ASP A 598 -14.38 5.26 47.71
CA ASP A 598 -15.37 6.32 47.92
C ASP A 598 -16.68 5.67 48.38
N LYS A 599 -17.13 6.04 49.59
CA LYS A 599 -18.41 5.59 50.14
C LYS A 599 -19.52 5.92 49.13
N GLY A 600 -20.40 4.95 48.86
CA GLY A 600 -21.55 5.16 47.98
C GLY A 600 -22.35 6.38 48.44
N LYS A 601 -22.52 7.35 47.53
CA LYS A 601 -23.33 8.55 47.78
C LYS A 601 -24.74 8.26 47.29
N MET A 602 -25.71 8.28 48.19
CA MET A 602 -27.12 8.31 47.77
C MET A 602 -27.50 9.77 47.53
N ILE A 603 -27.90 10.05 46.30
CA ILE A 603 -28.38 11.37 45.88
C ILE A 603 -29.91 11.30 45.94
N TYR A 604 -30.51 12.02 46.88
CA TYR A 604 -31.94 12.24 46.93
C TYR A 604 -32.25 13.53 46.18
N THR A 605 -32.90 13.40 45.03
CA THR A 605 -33.34 14.52 44.21
C THR A 605 -34.87 14.61 44.26
N LYS A 606 -35.39 15.79 44.61
CA LYS A 606 -36.82 16.08 44.58
C LYS A 606 -37.10 17.15 43.52
N ALA A 607 -37.81 16.76 42.47
CA ALA A 607 -38.25 17.67 41.41
C ALA A 607 -39.76 17.92 41.56
N ASN A 608 -40.20 19.16 41.32
CA ASN A 608 -41.61 19.42 41.09
C ASN A 608 -41.91 19.18 39.62
N ILE A 609 -43.05 18.54 39.35
CA ILE A 609 -43.54 18.32 38.01
C ILE A 609 -44.77 19.19 37.85
N GLU A 610 -44.64 20.31 37.13
CA GLU A 610 -45.80 21.05 36.65
C GLU A 610 -46.19 20.53 35.26
N ILE A 611 -47.40 20.00 35.16
CA ILE A 611 -47.97 19.55 33.89
C ILE A 611 -48.85 20.66 33.33
N ASN A 612 -48.33 21.41 32.35
CA ASN A 612 -49.13 22.28 31.50
C ASN A 612 -49.38 21.61 30.15
N LYS A 613 -50.51 21.94 29.51
CA LYS A 613 -50.95 21.34 28.23
C LYS A 613 -49.92 21.57 27.11
N GLY A 614 -48.96 20.67 26.99
CA GLY A 614 -48.03 20.61 25.85
C GLY A 614 -46.65 20.07 26.19
N GLU A 615 -46.11 20.36 27.37
CA GLU A 615 -44.75 19.95 27.77
C GLU A 615 -44.65 19.72 29.28
N VAL A 616 -43.84 18.73 29.68
CA VAL A 616 -43.49 18.46 31.08
C VAL A 616 -42.15 19.13 31.35
N LEU A 617 -42.17 20.20 32.15
CA LEU A 617 -40.95 20.84 32.67
C LEU A 617 -40.73 20.33 34.10
N ALA A 618 -39.53 19.79 34.34
CA ALA A 618 -39.10 19.33 35.65
C ALA A 618 -37.98 20.24 36.15
N ASP A 619 -38.28 21.06 37.16
CA ASP A 619 -37.27 21.88 37.84
C ASP A 619 -36.85 21.20 39.15
N GLU A 620 -35.55 20.99 39.31
CA GLU A 620 -34.93 20.41 40.50
C GLU A 620 -34.95 21.44 41.64
N ILE A 621 -35.73 21.17 42.70
CA ILE A 621 -35.91 22.12 43.82
C ILE A 621 -34.88 21.87 44.92
N ASP A 622 -34.55 20.60 45.19
CA ASP A 622 -33.67 20.26 46.30
C ASP A 622 -32.86 18.99 46.03
N ARG A 623 -31.56 19.06 46.36
CA ARG A 623 -30.59 17.98 46.14
C ARG A 623 -29.81 17.73 47.42
N ASN A 624 -30.17 16.65 48.11
CA ASN A 624 -29.50 16.24 49.34
C ASN A 624 -28.58 15.04 49.06
N ILE A 625 -27.32 15.17 49.47
CA ILE A 625 -26.29 14.14 49.31
C ILE A 625 -26.07 13.47 50.67
N PHE A 626 -26.45 12.20 50.77
CA PHE A 626 -26.19 11.40 51.97
C PHE A 626 -24.96 10.51 51.74
N VAL A 627 -24.02 10.55 52.69
CA VAL A 627 -22.86 9.67 52.70
C VAL A 627 -23.22 8.45 53.55
N MET A 628 -23.28 7.26 52.96
CA MET A 628 -23.54 6.03 53.72
C MET A 628 -22.36 5.73 54.64
N GLU A 629 -22.59 5.71 55.95
CA GLU A 629 -21.67 5.05 56.89
C GLU A 629 -22.00 3.56 56.97
N ASN A 630 -20.96 2.74 56.97
CA ASN A 630 -21.04 1.28 56.92
C ASN A 630 -22.06 0.74 57.94
N MET A 631 -23.21 0.26 57.46
CA MET A 631 -24.03 -0.66 58.23
C MET A 631 -23.23 -1.97 58.35
N LYS A 632 -22.68 -2.22 59.53
CA LYS A 632 -22.21 -3.54 59.92
C LYS A 632 -23.44 -4.35 60.31
N ASP A 633 -23.82 -5.30 59.46
CA ASP A 633 -24.50 -6.52 59.89
C ASP A 633 -23.44 -7.55 60.33
#